data_AF-A0A437CYU3-F1
#
_entry.id   AF-A0A437CYU3-F1
#
_cell.length_a   1.000
_cell.length_b   1.000
_cell.length_c   1.000
_cell.angle_alpha   90.00
_cell.angle_beta   90.00
_cell.angle_gamma   90.00
#
_symmetry.space_group_name_H-M   'P 1'
#
loop_
_entity.id
_entity.type
_entity.pdbx_description
1 polymer ?
#
loop_
_entity_poly.entity_id
_entity_poly.type
_entity_poly.pdbx_seq_one_letter_code
_entity_poly.pdbx_strand_id
1 'polypeptide(L)'
;MGCGVSKSNQFNKHSRKAIRAAVLIQRWYRQYVARTEMRRRYTWNIFQSIEYSGEQAQIKLYNFLGYLMDNFTPSSSERNLISHIFRENDICRDAEWERYFCYKNIEVPEVYSGPHLTFPLTVEQAVGLLDAFRNKKARNREHQK
;
A
#
# COMPACT_ATOMS: atom_id res chain seq x y z
N MET A 1 -65.66 37.02 -23.74
CA MET A 1 -65.33 36.15 -22.60
C MET A 1 -63.88 35.71 -22.72
N GLY A 2 -62.96 36.32 -21.97
CA GLY A 2 -61.52 36.01 -22.04
C GLY A 2 -61.02 35.62 -20.65
N CYS A 3 -61.11 34.33 -20.32
CA CYS A 3 -60.65 33.80 -19.04
C CYS A 3 -59.12 33.68 -19.02
N GLY A 4 -58.51 34.20 -17.95
CA GLY A 4 -57.05 34.30 -17.78
C GLY A 4 -56.37 32.97 -17.48
N VAL A 5 -55.32 32.67 -18.26
CA VAL A 5 -54.47 31.47 -18.09
C VAL A 5 -53.06 31.81 -17.53
N SER A 6 -52.76 33.09 -17.29
CA SER A 6 -51.37 33.53 -17.10
C SER A 6 -50.78 33.34 -15.68
N LYS A 7 -51.56 33.00 -14.65
CA LYS A 7 -51.05 32.89 -13.26
C LYS A 7 -50.54 31.50 -12.87
N SER A 8 -51.08 30.40 -13.42
CA SER A 8 -50.76 29.03 -12.97
C SER A 8 -49.31 28.60 -13.28
N ASN A 9 -48.75 29.06 -14.40
CA ASN A 9 -47.39 28.69 -14.83
C ASN A 9 -46.28 29.30 -13.96
N GLN A 10 -46.50 30.49 -13.37
CA GLN A 10 -45.52 31.10 -12.46
C GLN A 10 -45.44 30.34 -11.13
N PHE A 11 -46.59 30.01 -10.51
CA PHE A 11 -46.62 29.25 -9.24
C PHE A 11 -45.94 27.87 -9.37
N ASN A 12 -46.13 27.19 -10.50
CA ASN A 12 -45.50 25.89 -10.75
C ASN A 12 -43.96 26.00 -10.89
N LYS A 13 -43.46 27.08 -11.49
CA LYS A 13 -42.02 27.35 -11.66
C LYS A 13 -41.34 27.71 -10.33
N HIS A 14 -42.01 28.48 -9.47
CA HIS A 14 -41.53 28.79 -8.12
C HIS A 14 -41.56 27.56 -7.21
N SER A 15 -42.62 26.76 -7.26
CA SER A 15 -42.72 25.49 -6.54
C SER A 15 -41.59 24.52 -6.91
N ARG A 16 -41.28 24.37 -8.21
CA ARG A 16 -40.14 23.54 -8.65
C ARG A 16 -38.79 23.99 -8.11
N LYS A 17 -38.55 25.30 -8.05
CA LYS A 17 -37.32 25.87 -7.48
C LYS A 17 -37.24 25.62 -5.97
N ALA A 18 -38.36 25.80 -5.26
CA ALA A 18 -38.45 25.53 -3.83
C ALA A 18 -38.20 24.04 -3.50
N ILE A 19 -38.80 23.12 -4.26
CA ILE A 19 -38.59 21.67 -4.10
C ILE A 19 -37.12 21.31 -4.35
N ARG A 20 -36.50 21.84 -5.41
CA ARG A 20 -35.07 21.60 -5.70
C ARG A 20 -34.16 22.12 -4.60
N ALA A 21 -34.42 23.33 -4.09
CA ALA A 21 -33.67 23.90 -2.98
C ALA A 21 -33.83 23.05 -1.70
N ALA A 22 -35.05 22.60 -1.38
CA ALA A 22 -35.30 21.74 -0.24
C ALA A 22 -34.55 20.40 -0.34
N VAL A 23 -34.55 19.76 -1.51
CA VAL A 23 -33.81 18.52 -1.75
C VAL A 23 -32.29 18.74 -1.60
N LEU A 24 -31.76 19.87 -2.07
CA LEU A 24 -30.34 20.20 -1.88
C LEU A 24 -29.97 20.36 -0.40
N ILE A 25 -30.79 21.11 0.36
CA ILE A 25 -30.59 21.30 1.81
C ILE A 25 -30.65 19.96 2.55
N GLN A 26 -31.66 19.14 2.25
CA GLN A 26 -31.83 17.82 2.86
C GLN A 26 -30.66 16.90 2.54
N ARG A 27 -30.18 16.88 1.29
CA ARG A 27 -29.05 16.05 0.87
C ARG A 27 -27.76 16.49 1.56
N TRP A 28 -27.51 17.79 1.61
CA TRP A 28 -26.36 18.36 2.32
C TRP A 28 -26.39 18.00 3.80
N TYR A 29 -27.55 18.15 4.46
CA TYR A 29 -27.71 17.82 5.88
C TYR A 29 -27.48 16.33 6.16
N ARG A 30 -28.05 15.44 5.35
CA ARG A 30 -27.84 13.98 5.48
C ARG A 30 -26.35 13.62 5.35
N GLN A 31 -25.64 14.22 4.41
CA GLN A 31 -24.20 14.02 4.25
C GLN A 31 -23.39 14.57 5.43
N TYR A 32 -23.76 15.74 5.95
CA TYR A 32 -23.13 16.34 7.12
C TYR A 32 -23.29 15.44 8.36
N VAL A 33 -24.51 14.97 8.65
CA VAL A 33 -24.78 14.07 9.77
C VAL A 33 -24.00 12.77 9.64
N ALA A 34 -23.98 12.15 8.45
CA ALA A 34 -23.20 10.94 8.20
C ALA A 34 -21.69 11.14 8.46
N ARG A 35 -21.12 12.27 8.01
CA ARG A 35 -19.72 12.62 8.26
C ARG A 35 -19.43 12.88 9.73
N THR A 36 -20.35 13.53 10.44
CA THR A 36 -20.19 13.83 11.87
C THR A 36 -20.28 12.54 12.70
N GLU A 37 -21.20 11.65 12.36
CA GLU A 37 -21.33 10.35 13.04
C GLU A 37 -20.16 9.41 12.71
N MET A 38 -19.65 9.42 11.46
CA MET A 38 -18.41 8.75 11.12
C MET A 38 -17.27 9.28 11.98
N ARG A 39 -17.05 10.59 12.04
CA ARG A 39 -16.01 11.14 12.91
C ARG A 39 -16.16 10.67 14.35
N ARG A 40 -17.37 10.74 14.93
CA ARG A 40 -17.65 10.25 16.30
C ARG A 40 -17.27 8.78 16.53
N ARG A 41 -17.63 7.89 15.60
CA ARG A 41 -17.36 6.44 15.71
C ARG A 41 -15.90 6.07 15.51
N TYR A 42 -15.20 6.83 14.66
CA TYR A 42 -13.81 6.51 14.31
C TYR A 42 -12.79 7.25 15.17
N THR A 43 -13.17 8.28 15.93
CA THR A 43 -12.26 9.00 16.85
C THR A 43 -11.53 8.05 17.78
N TRP A 44 -12.27 7.16 18.47
CA TRP A 44 -11.65 6.19 19.38
C TRP A 44 -10.73 5.21 18.63
N ASN A 45 -11.17 4.70 17.47
CA ASN A 45 -10.35 3.81 16.65
C ASN A 45 -9.03 4.47 16.21
N ILE A 46 -9.04 5.77 15.89
CA ILE A 46 -7.83 6.52 15.52
C ILE A 46 -6.89 6.60 16.73
N PHE A 47 -7.39 7.06 17.88
CA PHE A 47 -6.57 7.17 19.09
C PHE A 47 -6.01 5.81 19.54
N GLN A 48 -6.86 4.78 19.53
CA GLN A 48 -6.46 3.40 19.82
C GLN A 48 -5.39 2.92 18.82
N SER A 49 -5.54 3.18 17.53
CA SER A 49 -4.56 2.75 16.53
C SER A 49 -3.19 3.40 16.71
N ILE A 50 -3.15 4.64 17.22
CA ILE A 50 -1.89 5.36 17.50
C ILE A 50 -1.27 4.84 18.78
N GLU A 51 -2.03 4.83 19.88
CA GLU A 51 -1.58 4.41 21.22
C GLU A 51 -1.02 2.98 21.20
N TYR A 52 -1.75 2.07 20.56
CA TYR A 52 -1.39 0.64 20.55
C TYR A 52 -0.56 0.22 19.33
N SER A 53 -0.12 1.16 18.49
CA SER A 53 0.69 0.83 17.30
C SER A 53 1.98 0.08 17.66
N GLY A 54 2.64 0.45 18.76
CA GLY A 54 3.84 -0.19 19.28
C GLY A 54 3.59 -1.61 19.79
N GLU A 55 2.56 -1.80 20.63
CA GLU A 55 2.17 -3.12 21.14
C GLU A 55 1.81 -4.08 20.00
N GLN A 56 1.05 -3.60 19.00
CA GLN A 56 0.71 -4.38 17.81
C GLN A 56 1.95 -4.76 17.00
N ALA A 57 2.94 -3.88 16.88
CA ALA A 57 4.20 -4.19 16.23
C ALA A 57 4.99 -5.25 17.02
N GLN A 58 5.03 -5.15 18.35
CA GLN A 58 5.69 -6.12 19.20
C GLN A 58 5.03 -7.50 19.13
N ILE A 59 3.70 -7.59 19.17
CA ILE A 59 2.97 -8.86 19.02
C ILE A 59 3.23 -9.48 17.64
N LYS A 60 3.21 -8.66 16.58
CA LYS A 60 3.53 -9.13 15.23
C LYS A 60 4.95 -9.66 15.12
N LEU A 61 5.92 -8.97 15.72
CA LEU A 61 7.31 -9.41 15.77
C LEU A 61 7.43 -10.74 16.53
N TYR A 62 6.79 -10.84 17.70
CA TYR A 62 6.76 -12.06 18.49
C TYR A 62 6.19 -13.23 17.70
N ASN A 63 5.05 -13.05 17.05
CA ASN A 63 4.43 -14.08 16.22
C ASN A 63 5.32 -14.47 15.04
N PHE A 64 6.00 -13.51 14.41
CA PHE A 64 6.95 -13.77 13.34
C PHE A 64 8.16 -14.57 13.82
N LEU A 65 8.74 -14.20 14.96
CA LEU A 65 9.87 -14.92 15.54
C LEU A 65 9.46 -16.32 16.00
N GLY A 66 8.27 -16.48 16.57
CA GLY A 66 7.69 -17.79 16.91
C GLY A 66 7.51 -18.65 15.66
N TYR A 67 6.88 -18.10 14.61
CA TYR A 67 6.71 -18.78 13.33
C TYR A 67 8.06 -19.19 12.74
N LEU A 68 9.06 -18.32 12.78
CA LEU A 68 10.42 -18.66 12.36
C LEU A 68 10.94 -19.86 13.16
N MET A 69 10.91 -19.78 14.49
CA MET A 69 11.42 -20.85 15.37
C MET A 69 10.72 -22.19 15.14
N ASP A 70 9.40 -22.19 14.87
CA ASP A 70 8.62 -23.41 14.66
C ASP A 70 8.83 -24.03 13.26
N ASN A 71 9.16 -23.22 12.25
CA ASN A 71 9.35 -23.68 10.88
C ASN A 71 10.82 -23.95 10.52
N PHE A 72 11.76 -23.54 11.38
CA PHE A 72 13.17 -23.91 11.24
C PHE A 72 13.38 -25.36 11.61
N THR A 73 13.42 -26.22 10.59
CA THR A 73 13.74 -27.64 10.76
C THR A 73 15.26 -27.77 10.99
N PRO A 74 15.76 -28.40 12.09
CA PRO A 74 17.19 -28.37 12.45
C PRO A 74 18.17 -29.05 11.47
N SER A 75 17.67 -29.69 10.41
CA SER A 75 18.42 -30.56 9.51
C SER A 75 18.76 -29.94 8.14
N SER A 76 18.30 -28.75 7.79
CA SER A 76 18.61 -28.12 6.50
C SER A 76 19.56 -26.93 6.66
N SER A 77 20.15 -26.50 5.54
CA SER A 77 21.10 -25.39 5.36
C SER A 77 20.67 -24.02 5.89
N GLU A 78 19.49 -23.90 6.52
CA GLU A 78 18.86 -22.69 7.02
C GLU A 78 19.54 -22.10 8.27
N ARG A 79 20.22 -22.91 9.08
CA ARG A 79 21.02 -22.40 10.22
C ARG A 79 22.14 -21.44 9.81
N ASN A 80 22.69 -21.60 8.60
CA ASN A 80 23.71 -20.71 8.05
C ASN A 80 23.14 -19.34 7.65
N LEU A 81 21.85 -19.28 7.30
CA LEU A 81 21.21 -18.04 6.90
C LEU A 81 20.87 -17.17 8.12
N ILE A 82 20.38 -17.77 9.20
CA ILE A 82 20.08 -17.06 10.45
C ILE A 82 21.37 -16.59 11.12
N SER A 83 22.38 -17.47 11.21
CA SER A 83 23.68 -17.07 11.76
C SER A 83 24.29 -15.93 10.95
N HIS A 84 24.06 -15.85 9.64
CA HIS A 84 24.44 -14.71 8.82
C HIS A 84 23.68 -13.42 9.13
N ILE A 85 22.35 -13.46 9.18
CA ILE A 85 21.51 -12.27 9.41
C ILE A 85 21.83 -11.63 10.77
N PHE A 86 22.09 -12.45 11.79
CA PHE A 86 22.45 -11.95 13.12
C PHE A 86 23.95 -11.63 13.28
N ARG A 87 24.84 -12.18 12.43
CA ARG A 87 26.29 -11.91 12.44
C ARG A 87 26.70 -10.74 11.54
N GLU A 88 25.86 -10.31 10.59
CA GLU A 88 26.13 -9.19 9.68
C GLU A 88 26.26 -7.81 10.35
N ASN A 89 25.96 -7.69 11.65
CA ASN A 89 26.32 -6.49 12.41
C ASN A 89 27.82 -6.41 12.75
N ASP A 90 28.57 -7.51 12.66
CA ASP A 90 30.03 -7.52 12.79
C ASP A 90 30.69 -7.77 11.44
N ILE A 91 31.18 -6.67 10.86
CA ILE A 91 31.96 -6.61 9.62
C ILE A 91 33.14 -7.58 9.73
N CYS A 92 33.06 -8.72 9.05
CA CYS A 92 34.24 -9.53 8.74
C CYS A 92 34.27 -9.79 7.23
N ARG A 93 35.02 -8.92 6.52
CA ARG A 93 35.44 -9.18 5.14
C ARG A 93 36.41 -10.35 5.16
N ASP A 94 35.90 -11.56 4.98
CA ASP A 94 36.76 -12.72 4.72
C ASP A 94 36.82 -13.00 3.22
N ALA A 95 38.03 -13.25 2.71
CA ALA A 95 38.31 -13.41 1.27
C ALA A 95 37.58 -14.61 0.64
N GLU A 96 37.10 -15.56 1.46
CA GLU A 96 36.27 -16.68 0.99
C GLU A 96 34.87 -16.24 0.53
N TRP A 97 34.34 -15.13 1.06
CA TRP A 97 33.00 -14.62 0.71
C TRP A 97 32.92 -14.02 -0.68
N GLU A 98 34.03 -13.52 -1.22
CA GLU A 98 34.06 -13.06 -2.61
C GLU A 98 33.69 -14.19 -3.56
N ARG A 99 33.97 -15.45 -3.24
CA ARG A 99 33.67 -16.59 -4.13
C ARG A 99 32.18 -16.93 -4.20
N TYR A 100 31.42 -16.70 -3.12
CA TYR A 100 29.99 -17.03 -3.04
C TYR A 100 29.07 -15.86 -3.42
N PHE A 101 29.53 -14.61 -3.25
CA PHE A 101 28.77 -13.40 -3.63
C PHE A 101 29.36 -12.67 -4.85
N CYS A 102 30.24 -13.32 -5.63
CA CYS A 102 30.75 -12.73 -6.86
C CYS A 102 29.63 -12.58 -7.90
N TYR A 103 29.04 -11.39 -7.96
CA TYR A 103 28.09 -11.04 -9.04
C TYR A 103 28.71 -11.20 -10.44
N LYS A 104 30.04 -11.22 -10.56
CA LYS A 104 30.75 -11.42 -11.83
C LYS A 104 30.61 -12.84 -12.39
N ASN A 105 30.22 -13.82 -11.56
CA ASN A 105 30.08 -15.23 -11.96
C ASN A 105 28.61 -15.67 -12.07
N ILE A 106 27.64 -14.76 -11.90
CA ILE A 106 26.23 -15.07 -12.05
C ILE A 106 25.86 -14.89 -13.53
N GLU A 107 25.79 -16.00 -14.26
CA GLU A 107 25.24 -16.00 -15.62
C GLU A 107 23.72 -15.87 -15.56
N VAL A 108 23.21 -14.76 -16.09
CA VAL A 108 21.77 -14.55 -16.22
C VAL A 108 21.30 -15.26 -17.50
N PRO A 109 20.35 -16.21 -17.41
CA PRO A 109 19.84 -16.89 -18.61
C PRO A 109 19.11 -15.92 -19.54
N GLU A 110 19.26 -16.11 -20.86
CA GLU A 110 18.60 -15.31 -21.91
C GLU A 110 17.06 -15.28 -21.80
N VAL A 111 16.48 -16.24 -21.07
CA VAL A 111 15.03 -16.35 -20.83
C VAL A 111 14.53 -15.33 -19.79
N TYR A 112 15.42 -14.66 -19.06
CA TYR A 112 15.05 -13.70 -18.03
C TYR A 112 14.55 -12.39 -18.65
N SER A 113 13.24 -12.12 -18.58
CA SER A 113 12.66 -10.89 -19.17
C SER A 113 12.84 -9.63 -18.31
N GLY A 114 13.67 -9.66 -17.26
CA GLY A 114 13.91 -8.53 -16.37
C GLY A 114 15.11 -7.68 -16.79
N PRO A 115 15.43 -6.63 -16.01
CA PRO A 115 16.60 -5.80 -16.28
C PRO A 115 17.89 -6.61 -16.12
N HIS A 116 18.69 -6.66 -17.18
CA HIS A 116 20.02 -7.26 -17.19
C HIS A 116 21.05 -6.21 -16.77
N LEU A 117 21.82 -6.52 -15.73
CA LEU A 117 22.82 -5.63 -15.17
C LEU A 117 24.21 -6.11 -15.59
N THR A 118 25.02 -5.19 -16.08
CA THR A 118 26.44 -5.42 -16.38
C THR A 118 27.25 -4.41 -15.60
N PHE A 119 28.37 -4.84 -15.02
CA PHE A 119 29.22 -3.96 -14.23
C PHE A 119 30.50 -3.60 -14.99
N PRO A 120 30.99 -2.34 -14.90
CA PRO A 120 30.45 -1.24 -14.10
C PRO A 120 29.09 -0.75 -14.60
N LEU A 121 28.16 -0.49 -13.66
CA LEU A 121 26.76 -0.18 -13.95
C LEU A 121 26.67 1.09 -14.81
N THR A 122 25.99 1.01 -15.95
CA THR A 122 25.75 2.19 -16.78
C THR A 122 24.52 2.95 -16.32
N VAL A 123 24.47 4.25 -16.68
CA VAL A 123 23.34 5.12 -16.31
C VAL A 123 22.04 4.60 -16.94
N GLU A 124 22.09 4.08 -18.15
CA GLU A 124 20.95 3.51 -18.87
C GLU A 124 20.39 2.29 -18.12
N GLN A 125 21.26 1.44 -17.59
CA GLN A 125 20.85 0.28 -16.79
C GLN A 125 20.22 0.68 -15.46
N ALA A 126 20.75 1.72 -14.81
CA ALA A 126 20.17 2.26 -13.58
C ALA A 126 18.75 2.83 -13.81
N VAL A 127 18.55 3.56 -14.92
CA VAL A 127 17.23 4.06 -15.30
C VAL A 127 16.27 2.91 -15.63
N GLY A 128 16.71 1.93 -16.42
CA GLY A 128 15.91 0.74 -16.75
C GLY A 128 15.49 -0.07 -15.52
N LEU A 129 16.37 -0.16 -14.50
CA LEU A 129 16.05 -0.75 -13.21
C LEU A 129 14.92 0.02 -12.50
N LEU A 130 15.02 1.35 -12.42
CA LEU A 130 14.02 2.20 -11.78
C LEU A 130 12.65 2.09 -12.45
N ASP A 131 12.62 2.04 -13.78
CA ASP A 131 11.38 1.90 -14.53
C ASP A 131 10.77 0.50 -14.38
N ALA A 132 11.60 -0.56 -14.37
CA ALA A 132 11.14 -1.92 -14.07
C ALA A 132 10.50 -2.02 -12.68
N PHE A 133 11.09 -1.35 -11.66
CA PHE A 133 10.53 -1.28 -10.32
C PHE A 133 9.20 -0.51 -10.26
N ARG A 134 9.09 0.63 -10.94
CA ARG A 134 7.84 1.40 -11.02
C ARG A 134 6.72 0.57 -11.66
N ASN A 135 7.02 -0.15 -12.73
CA ASN A 135 6.05 -0.94 -13.47
C ASN A 135 5.59 -2.20 -12.71
N LYS A 136 6.47 -2.87 -11.95
CA LYS A 136 6.06 -3.95 -11.03
C LYS A 136 5.17 -3.45 -9.88
N LYS A 137 5.42 -2.24 -9.36
CA LYS A 137 4.54 -1.61 -8.36
C LYS A 137 3.13 -1.32 -8.91
N ALA A 138 2.99 -1.06 -10.21
CA ALA A 138 1.70 -0.88 -10.85
C ALA A 138 0.96 -2.22 -11.00
N ARG A 139 1.63 -3.27 -11.47
CA ARG A 139 1.02 -4.60 -11.68
C ARG A 139 0.59 -5.30 -10.37
N ASN A 140 1.32 -5.10 -9.27
CA ASN A 140 0.90 -5.64 -7.96
C ASN A 140 -0.35 -4.95 -7.38
N ARG A 141 -0.78 -3.80 -7.90
CA ARG A 141 -2.02 -3.12 -7.49
C ARG A 141 -3.26 -3.62 -8.24
N GLU A 142 -3.10 -4.25 -9.40
CA GLU A 142 -4.23 -4.78 -10.19
C GLU A 142 -4.67 -6.17 -9.72
N HIS A 143 -3.79 -6.96 -9.11
CA HIS A 143 -4.11 -8.28 -8.55
C HIS A 143 -4.71 -8.24 -7.12
N GLN A 144 -5.11 -7.06 -6.62
CA GLN A 144 -5.82 -6.87 -5.34
C GLN A 144 -7.29 -6.43 -5.52
N LYS A 145 -7.91 -6.75 -6.65
CA LYS A 145 -9.36 -6.62 -6.85
C LYS A 145 -10.02 -7.97 -7.09
#